data_AF-A0A0K8Q598-F1
#
_entry.id   AF-A0A0K8Q598-F1
#
_cell.length_a   1.000
_cell.length_b   1.000
_cell.length_c   1.000
_cell.angle_alpha   90.00
_cell.angle_beta   90.00
_cell.angle_gamma   90.00
#
_symmetry.space_group_name_H-M   'P 1'
#
loop_
_entity.id
_entity.type
_entity.pdbx_description
1 polymer ?
#
loop_
_entity_poly.entity_id
_entity_poly.type
_entity_poly.pdbx_seq_one_letter_code
_entity_poly.pdbx_strand_id
1 'polypeptide(L)' 'PWLRRMAARGITTGEPCAVAADVAERQDARILSCAESGGETVEIRTELLARTTFGAARGHARAGPPP' A
#
# COMPACT_ATOMS: atom_id res chain seq x y z
N PRO A 1 16.17 -19.92 -2.38
CA PRO A 1 17.11 -18.98 -1.74
C PRO A 1 16.68 -17.49 -1.79
N TRP A 2 16.06 -17.03 -2.88
CA TRP A 2 15.67 -15.62 -3.07
C TRP A 2 14.45 -15.17 -2.23
N LEU A 3 13.39 -15.98 -2.13
CA LEU A 3 12.21 -15.67 -1.29
C LEU A 3 12.59 -15.39 0.19
N ARG A 4 13.52 -16.15 0.76
CA ARG A 4 13.99 -15.92 2.15
C ARG A 4 14.67 -14.56 2.32
N ARG A 5 15.35 -14.04 1.30
CA ARG A 5 15.95 -12.70 1.33
C ARG A 5 14.92 -11.58 1.20
N MET A 6 13.86 -11.78 0.41
CA MET A 6 12.75 -10.82 0.29
C MET A 6 11.99 -10.71 1.62
N ALA A 7 11.66 -11.83 2.24
CA ALA A 7 11.02 -11.86 3.55
C ALA A 7 11.88 -11.18 4.63
N ALA A 8 13.20 -11.41 4.63
CA ALA A 8 14.13 -10.73 5.54
C ALA A 8 14.21 -9.20 5.34
N ARG A 9 13.78 -8.69 4.17
CA ARG A 9 13.67 -7.25 3.87
C ARG A 9 12.24 -6.71 4.03
N GLY A 10 11.31 -7.51 4.57
CA GLY A 10 9.91 -7.14 4.74
C GLY A 10 9.10 -7.08 3.43
N ILE A 11 9.64 -7.62 2.33
CA ILE A 11 8.93 -7.67 1.04
C ILE A 11 8.01 -8.89 1.07
N THR A 12 6.71 -8.64 1.13
CA THR A 12 5.65 -9.66 1.05
C THR A 12 5.30 -9.96 -0.41
N THR A 13 5.19 -11.24 -0.76
CA THR A 13 4.66 -11.67 -2.06
C THR A 13 3.13 -11.72 -2.01
N GLY A 14 2.45 -11.21 -3.04
CA GLY A 14 0.99 -11.28 -3.16
C GLY A 14 0.47 -10.33 -4.24
N GLU A 15 -0.85 -10.37 -4.46
CA GLU A 15 -1.54 -9.41 -5.33
C GLU A 15 -1.38 -7.99 -4.74
N PRO A 16 -0.87 -6.99 -5.48
CA PRO A 16 -0.45 -5.71 -4.91
C PRO A 16 -1.54 -5.01 -4.09
N CYS A 17 -2.76 -4.96 -4.59
CA CYS A 17 -3.87 -4.32 -3.87
C CYS A 17 -4.30 -5.08 -2.61
N ALA A 18 -4.18 -6.42 -2.58
CA ALA A 18 -4.47 -7.20 -1.40
C ALA A 18 -3.41 -6.98 -0.30
N VAL A 19 -2.13 -7.00 -0.69
CA VAL A 19 -1.02 -6.69 0.23
C VAL A 19 -1.16 -5.28 0.79
N ALA A 20 -1.53 -4.30 -0.05
CA ALA A 20 -1.74 -2.94 0.40
C ALA A 20 -2.89 -2.81 1.40
N ALA A 21 -3.97 -3.58 1.23
CA ALA A 21 -5.09 -3.59 2.16
C ALA A 21 -4.65 -4.12 3.53
N ASP A 22 -3.94 -5.26 3.57
CA ASP A 22 -3.39 -5.83 4.80
C ASP A 22 -2.46 -4.85 5.53
N VAL A 23 -1.62 -4.13 4.79
CA VAL A 23 -0.72 -3.12 5.36
C VAL A 23 -1.53 -1.93 5.90
N ALA A 24 -2.53 -1.45 5.16
CA ALA A 24 -3.38 -0.34 5.62
C ALA A 24 -4.10 -0.69 6.92
N GLU A 25 -4.70 -1.88 7.02
CA GLU A 25 -5.38 -2.35 8.23
C GLU A 25 -4.45 -2.39 9.44
N ARG A 26 -3.22 -2.89 9.28
CA ARG A 26 -2.19 -2.91 10.33
C ARG A 26 -1.75 -1.52 10.79
N GLN A 27 -2.04 -0.47 10.03
CA GLN A 27 -1.64 0.90 10.30
C GLN A 27 -2.85 1.80 10.64
N ASP A 28 -3.96 1.20 11.09
CA ASP A 28 -5.21 1.92 11.39
C ASP A 28 -5.66 2.82 10.23
N ALA A 29 -5.52 2.32 9.01
CA ALA A 29 -5.92 2.97 7.77
C ALA A 29 -6.83 2.06 6.94
N ARG A 30 -7.55 2.66 6.00
CA ARG A 30 -8.29 1.95 4.95
C ARG A 30 -7.87 2.43 3.56
N ILE A 31 -7.94 1.54 2.57
CA ILE A 31 -7.79 1.92 1.16
C ILE A 31 -9.04 2.66 0.69
N LEU A 32 -8.82 3.81 0.05
CA LEU A 32 -9.85 4.55 -0.71
C LEU A 32 -9.86 4.12 -2.17
N SER A 33 -8.68 3.87 -2.75
CA SER A 33 -8.53 3.36 -4.12
C SER A 33 -7.20 2.62 -4.27
N CYS A 34 -7.20 1.58 -5.09
CA CYS A 34 -6.00 0.92 -5.60
C CYS A 34 -6.15 0.78 -7.12
N ALA A 35 -5.18 1.30 -7.87
CA ALA A 35 -5.19 1.27 -9.32
C ALA A 35 -3.87 0.70 -9.83
N GLU A 36 -3.96 -0.38 -10.59
CA GLU A 36 -2.83 -0.94 -11.31
C GLU A 36 -2.82 -0.39 -12.74
N SER A 37 -1.66 0.08 -13.19
CA SER A 37 -1.49 0.71 -14.49
C SER A 37 -0.21 0.20 -15.14
N GLY A 38 -0.28 -0.07 -16.45
CA GLY A 38 0.86 -0.54 -17.24
C GLY A 38 1.47 -1.86 -16.75
N GLY A 39 0.75 -2.65 -15.94
CA GLY A 39 1.18 -3.95 -15.41
C GLY A 39 2.29 -3.93 -14.35
N GLU A 40 2.95 -2.79 -14.14
CA GLU A 40 4.10 -2.67 -13.22
C GLU A 40 3.99 -1.48 -12.26
N THR A 41 3.01 -0.59 -12.48
CA THR A 41 2.75 0.55 -11.60
C THR A 41 1.49 0.32 -10.79
N VAL A 42 1.57 0.61 -9.50
CA VAL A 42 0.41 0.55 -8.59
C VAL A 42 0.32 1.88 -7.84
N GLU A 43 -0.87 2.48 -7.86
CA GLU A 43 -1.19 3.71 -7.16
C GLU A 43 -2.24 3.44 -6.07
N ILE A 44 -1.92 3.81 -4.83
CA ILE A 44 -2.75 3.52 -3.65
C ILE A 44 -3.09 4.83 -2.95
N ARG A 45 -4.37 5.04 -2.65
CA ARG A 45 -4.82 6.12 -1.76
C ARG A 45 -5.40 5.52 -0.50
N THR A 46 -5.00 6.07 0.64
CA THR A 46 -5.45 5.62 1.97
C THR A 46 -6.05 6.75 2.77
N GLU A 47 -6.81 6.40 3.80
CA GLU A 47 -7.31 7.30 4.82
C GLU A 47 -7.08 6.69 6.20
N LEU A 48 -6.55 7.48 7.15
CA LEU A 48 -6.46 7.06 8.54
C LEU A 48 -7.85 6.95 9.15
N LEU A 49 -8.09 5.87 9.90
CA LEU A 49 -9.33 5.65 10.64
C LEU A 49 -9.43 6.58 11.86
N ALA A 50 -8.29 6.97 12.42
CA ALA A 50 -8.22 7.93 13.50
C ALA A 50 -8.76 9.29 13.05
N ARG A 51 -9.69 9.85 13.84
CA ARG A 51 -10.15 11.22 13.62
C ARG A 51 -9.05 12.18 14.05
N THR A 52 -8.63 13.06 13.16
CA THR A 52 -7.68 14.14 13.50
C THR A 52 -8.45 15.44 13.75
N THR A 53 -7.83 16.37 14.47
CA THR A 53 -8.37 17.73 14.68
C THR A 53 -8.60 18.51 13.39
N PHE A 54 -7.93 18.12 12.30
CA PHE A 54 -8.02 18.76 10.98
C PHE A 54 -8.88 17.98 9.98
N GLY A 55 -9.61 16.95 10.43
CA GLY A 55 -10.45 16.11 9.58
C GLY A 55 -9.79 14.80 9.17
N ALA A 56 -10.17 14.26 8.01
CA ALA A 56 -9.64 12.99 7.52
C ALA A 56 -8.22 13.16 6.97
N ALA A 57 -7.26 12.40 7.52
CA ALA A 57 -5.90 12.36 7.01
C ALA A 57 -5.78 11.31 5.90
N ARG A 58 -5.23 11.70 4.74
CA ARG A 58 -5.12 10.85 3.54
C ARG A 58 -3.68 10.68 3.09
N GLY A 59 -3.37 9.50 2.57
CA GLY A 59 -2.07 9.15 2.01
C GLY A 59 -2.13 8.81 0.53
N HIS A 60 -1.00 8.93 -0.15
CA HIS A 60 -0.80 8.47 -1.52
C HIS A 60 0.56 7.76 -1.61
N ALA A 61 0.56 6.52 -2.10
CA ALA A 61 1.76 5.74 -2.37
C ALA A 61 1.75 5.23 -3.83
N ARG A 62 2.94 5.21 -4.45
CA ARG A 62 3.16 4.64 -5.78
C ARG A 62 4.29 3.62 -5.74
N ALA A 63 4.06 2.46 -6.32
CA ALA A 63 5.09 1.47 -6.65
C ALA A 63 5.22 1.37 -8.18
N GLY A 64 6.42 1.05 -8.67
CA GLY A 64 6.70 0.86 -10.09
C GLY A 64 7.81 1.76 -10.65
N PRO A 65 8.21 1.57 -11.92
CA PRO A 65 9.28 2.36 -12.55
C PRO A 65 8.98 3.86 -12.53
N PRO A 66 9.99 4.73 -12.45
CA PRO A 66 9.79 6.17 -12.65
C PRO A 66 9.25 6.45 -14.07
N PRO A 67 8.45 7.51 -14.25
CA PRO A 67 7.98 7.94 -15.57
C PRO A 67 9.13 8.44 -16.46
#